data_AF-A0A317C9F8-F1
#
_entry.id   AF-A0A317C9F8-F1
#
_cell.length_a   1.000
_cell.length_b   1.000
_cell.length_c   1.000
_cell.angle_alpha   90.00
_cell.angle_beta   90.00
_cell.angle_gamma   90.00
#
_symmetry.space_group_name_H-M   'P 1'
#
loop_
_entity.id
_entity.type
_entity.pdbx_description
1 polymer ?
#
loop_
_entity_poly.entity_id
_entity_poly.type
_entity_poly.pdbx_seq_one_letter_code
_entity_poly.pdbx_strand_id
1 'polypeptide(L)'
;MMRKFKTSDEAIFKIHVDPEVKGVIELFDGLLGHYDSGQSIQQYLEQLAERLLAGHARRDSGIKFIVGQKLQEYDLEALFALKFTLDDARFCIAKEHGYKNWQEVALEKNNVDPTFESLVDSMLAGDIDTIKDAVSRDPNIVHQRSSYPHRATLLHYTGSNGVEGYRQVVPLNLAEIVDFLLEAGADQALKANVYGGCTARELMETSKHPYEAGVIKKVQMTYKKYPT
;
A
#
# COMPACT_ATOMS: atom_id res chain seq x y z
N MET A 1 4.67 4.09 34.42
CA MET A 1 6.01 4.61 34.11
C MET A 1 6.06 4.87 32.60
N MET A 2 5.69 6.09 32.19
CA MET A 2 5.64 6.49 30.76
C MET A 2 7.06 6.73 30.24
N ARG A 3 7.48 5.99 29.22
CA ARG A 3 8.68 6.33 28.45
C ARG A 3 8.34 7.51 27.55
N LYS A 4 8.79 8.70 27.95
CA LYS A 4 8.91 9.87 27.08
C LYS A 4 9.95 9.56 26.01
N PHE A 5 9.57 9.60 24.74
CA PHE A 5 10.51 9.55 23.64
C PHE A 5 11.42 10.79 23.70
N LYS A 6 12.73 10.53 23.66
CA LYS A 6 13.78 11.56 23.60
C LYS A 6 13.71 12.23 22.23
N THR A 7 13.65 13.55 22.24
CA THR A 7 13.92 14.42 21.11
C THR A 7 15.44 14.49 20.86
N SER A 8 15.88 14.03 19.69
CA SER A 8 17.15 14.42 19.07
C SER A 8 16.80 14.99 17.69
N ASP A 9 17.39 16.14 17.35
CA ASP A 9 17.15 16.85 16.09
C ASP A 9 17.48 15.98 14.87
N GLU A 10 16.45 15.47 14.18
CA GLU A 10 16.52 14.75 12.89
C GLU A 10 15.11 14.70 12.28
N ALA A 11 15.02 14.68 10.95
CA ALA A 11 13.87 15.13 10.14
C ALA A 11 12.49 14.55 10.54
N ILE A 12 11.50 15.43 10.77
CA ILE A 12 10.08 15.04 10.66
C ILE A 12 9.83 14.73 9.19
N PHE A 13 9.91 13.46 8.79
CA PHE A 13 9.53 13.06 7.45
C PHE A 13 8.03 13.31 7.28
N LYS A 14 7.70 14.34 6.50
CA LYS A 14 6.32 14.62 6.13
C LYS A 14 5.89 13.58 5.10
N ILE A 15 4.70 13.05 5.26
CA ILE A 15 4.06 12.16 4.28
C ILE A 15 3.01 13.01 3.56
N HIS A 16 2.97 12.93 2.24
CA HIS A 16 1.86 13.43 1.43
C HIS A 16 0.80 12.34 1.31
N VAL A 17 -0.46 12.71 1.60
CA VAL A 17 -1.61 11.82 1.53
C VAL A 17 -2.72 12.53 0.76
N ASP A 18 -3.13 11.93 -0.36
CA ASP A 18 -4.29 12.40 -1.14
C ASP A 18 -5.57 12.30 -0.27
N PRO A 19 -6.52 13.25 -0.36
CA PRO A 19 -7.73 13.23 0.47
C PRO A 19 -8.57 11.96 0.36
N GLU A 20 -8.63 11.32 -0.81
CA GLU A 20 -9.36 10.06 -0.99
C GLU A 20 -8.62 8.91 -0.30
N VAL A 21 -7.29 8.86 -0.42
CA VAL A 21 -6.43 7.89 0.29
C VAL A 21 -6.56 8.06 1.80
N LYS A 22 -6.57 9.30 2.29
CA LYS A 22 -6.79 9.60 3.71
C LYS A 22 -8.13 9.04 4.20
N GLY A 23 -9.19 9.21 3.41
CA GLY A 23 -10.50 8.63 3.72
C GLY A 23 -10.48 7.11 3.81
N VAL A 24 -9.68 6.42 2.97
CA VAL A 24 -9.51 4.96 3.07
C VAL A 24 -8.77 4.56 4.35
N ILE A 25 -7.72 5.29 4.72
CA ILE A 25 -6.98 5.05 5.97
C ILE A 25 -7.91 5.21 7.18
N GLU A 26 -8.71 6.28 7.21
CA GLU A 26 -9.69 6.54 8.27
C GLU A 26 -10.79 5.45 8.31
N LEU A 27 -11.26 4.99 7.15
CA LEU A 27 -12.25 3.92 7.05
C LEU A 27 -11.76 2.62 7.73
N PHE A 28 -10.49 2.27 7.52
CA PHE A 28 -9.88 1.05 8.07
C PHE A 28 -9.10 1.28 9.37
N ASP A 29 -9.30 2.40 10.05
CA ASP A 29 -8.63 2.68 11.31
C ASP A 29 -8.85 1.56 12.34
N GLY A 30 -7.76 1.20 13.04
CA GLY A 30 -7.69 0.08 13.96
C GLY A 30 -7.59 -1.32 13.30
N LEU A 31 -7.59 -1.42 11.97
CA LEU A 31 -7.27 -2.66 11.24
C LEU A 31 -5.92 -2.59 10.53
N LEU A 32 -5.54 -1.41 10.02
CA LEU A 32 -4.26 -1.21 9.35
C LEU A 32 -3.08 -1.24 10.34
N GLY A 33 -1.93 -1.75 9.92
CA GLY A 33 -0.71 -1.85 10.75
C GLY A 33 -0.79 -2.87 11.89
N HIS A 34 -1.89 -3.62 12.01
CA HIS A 34 -2.10 -4.66 13.00
C HIS A 34 -2.09 -6.04 12.33
N TYR A 35 -0.89 -6.57 12.12
CA TYR A 35 -0.69 -7.88 11.50
C TYR A 35 -0.40 -8.93 12.57
N ASP A 36 -1.42 -9.71 12.93
CA ASP A 36 -1.26 -10.77 13.92
C ASP A 36 -0.45 -11.93 13.34
N SER A 37 0.52 -12.42 14.13
CA SER A 37 1.33 -13.58 13.73
C SER A 37 0.43 -14.79 13.48
N GLY A 38 0.44 -15.30 12.25
CA GLY A 38 -0.36 -16.47 11.85
C GLY A 38 -1.79 -16.15 11.42
N GLN A 39 -2.17 -14.87 11.31
CA GLN A 39 -3.45 -14.47 10.72
C GLN A 39 -3.47 -14.86 9.24
N SER A 40 -4.52 -15.57 8.81
CA SER A 40 -4.66 -15.90 7.39
C SER A 40 -5.02 -14.66 6.58
N ILE A 41 -4.56 -14.59 5.32
CA ILE A 41 -4.97 -13.50 4.41
C ILE A 41 -6.49 -13.45 4.31
N GLN A 42 -7.16 -14.60 4.21
CA GLN A 42 -8.62 -14.67 4.17
C GLN A 42 -9.26 -13.98 5.38
N GLN A 43 -8.78 -14.25 6.60
CA GLN A 43 -9.31 -13.64 7.82
C GLN A 43 -9.10 -12.12 7.83
N TYR A 44 -7.92 -11.66 7.44
CA TYR A 44 -7.61 -10.23 7.37
C TYR A 44 -8.51 -9.51 6.34
N LEU A 45 -8.64 -10.06 5.13
CA LEU A 45 -9.49 -9.48 4.08
C LEU A 45 -10.98 -9.51 4.43
N GLU A 46 -11.45 -10.50 5.20
CA GLU A 46 -12.83 -10.55 5.68
C GLU A 46 -13.11 -9.38 6.63
N GLN A 47 -12.20 -9.06 7.55
CA GLN A 47 -12.33 -7.91 8.45
C GLN A 47 -12.39 -6.58 7.67
N LEU A 48 -11.59 -6.44 6.61
CA LEU A 48 -11.66 -5.27 5.73
C LEU A 48 -13.00 -5.22 4.97
N ALA A 49 -13.54 -6.36 4.52
CA ALA A 49 -14.83 -6.40 3.83
C ALA A 49 -15.99 -6.03 4.77
N GLU A 50 -15.99 -6.54 5.99
CA GLU A 50 -16.96 -6.15 7.03
C GLU A 50 -16.86 -4.66 7.35
N ARG A 51 -15.64 -4.12 7.47
CA ARG A 51 -15.43 -2.69 7.71
C ARG A 51 -15.92 -1.82 6.54
N LEU A 52 -15.68 -2.26 5.31
CA LEU A 52 -16.15 -1.57 4.10
C LEU A 52 -17.68 -1.53 4.03
N LEU A 53 -18.34 -2.65 4.33
CA LEU A 53 -19.80 -2.72 4.42
C LEU A 53 -20.35 -1.79 5.51
N ALA A 54 -19.75 -1.82 6.70
CA ALA A 54 -20.15 -0.94 7.79
C ALA A 54 -19.93 0.54 7.44
N GLY A 55 -18.86 0.86 6.71
CA GLY A 55 -18.59 2.21 6.20
C GLY A 55 -19.63 2.69 5.20
N HIS A 56 -20.08 1.81 4.29
CA HIS A 56 -21.21 2.12 3.40
C HIS A 56 -22.48 2.46 4.19
N ALA A 57 -22.83 1.64 5.19
CA ALA A 57 -24.01 1.87 6.03
C ALA A 57 -23.94 3.18 6.83
N ARG A 58 -22.73 3.62 7.21
CA ARG A 58 -22.49 4.91 7.89
C ARG A 58 -22.32 6.09 6.94
N ARG A 59 -22.29 5.84 5.63
CA ARG A 59 -22.01 6.84 4.58
C ARG A 59 -20.62 7.47 4.72
N ASP A 60 -19.62 6.65 5.08
CA ASP A 60 -18.22 7.08 5.18
C ASP A 60 -17.68 7.37 3.76
N SER A 61 -17.15 8.57 3.50
CA SER A 61 -16.66 8.96 2.16
C SER A 61 -15.45 8.14 1.69
N GLY A 62 -14.71 7.53 2.61
CA GLY A 62 -13.56 6.67 2.32
C GLY A 62 -13.89 5.46 1.43
N ILE A 63 -15.16 5.03 1.38
CA ILE A 63 -15.55 3.92 0.50
C ILE A 63 -15.37 4.24 -0.98
N LYS A 64 -15.42 5.52 -1.36
CA LYS A 64 -15.42 5.96 -2.76
C LYS A 64 -14.21 5.46 -3.53
N PHE A 65 -13.04 5.51 -2.91
CA PHE A 65 -11.79 5.10 -3.56
C PHE A 65 -11.85 3.63 -3.98
N ILE A 66 -12.35 2.76 -3.10
CA ILE A 66 -12.39 1.31 -3.30
C ILE A 66 -13.61 0.92 -4.14
N VAL A 67 -14.79 1.34 -3.72
CA VAL A 67 -16.05 0.94 -4.35
C VAL A 67 -16.18 1.59 -5.73
N GLY A 68 -15.85 2.88 -5.84
CA GLY A 68 -16.12 3.63 -7.06
C GLY A 68 -15.26 3.21 -8.24
N GLN A 69 -13.99 2.88 -8.00
CA GLN A 69 -13.13 2.30 -9.05
C GLN A 69 -13.63 0.95 -9.55
N LYS A 70 -14.20 0.11 -8.66
CA LYS A 70 -14.62 -1.25 -9.01
C LYS A 70 -16.03 -1.31 -9.61
N LEU A 71 -16.95 -0.48 -9.11
CA LEU A 71 -18.32 -0.40 -9.60
C LEU A 71 -18.50 0.63 -10.73
N GLN A 72 -17.45 1.40 -11.06
CA GLN A 72 -17.49 2.48 -12.06
C GLN A 72 -18.53 3.57 -11.74
N GLU A 73 -18.74 3.84 -10.45
CA GLU A 73 -19.61 4.90 -9.95
C GLU A 73 -18.82 5.79 -8.99
N TYR A 74 -18.78 7.09 -9.24
CA TYR A 74 -17.93 8.02 -8.49
C TYR A 74 -18.74 9.13 -7.79
N ASP A 75 -20.05 9.19 -8.03
CA ASP A 75 -20.95 10.04 -7.25
C ASP A 75 -21.23 9.39 -5.89
N LEU A 76 -20.90 10.09 -4.81
CA LEU A 76 -21.03 9.57 -3.45
C LEU A 76 -22.49 9.26 -3.08
N GLU A 77 -23.42 10.11 -3.51
CA GLU A 77 -24.83 9.91 -3.20
C GLU A 77 -25.39 8.70 -3.95
N ALA A 78 -25.01 8.52 -5.21
CA ALA A 78 -25.31 7.32 -5.97
C ALA A 78 -24.73 6.06 -5.28
N LEU A 79 -23.46 6.10 -4.85
CA LEU A 79 -22.83 4.98 -4.12
C LEU A 79 -23.60 4.64 -2.83
N PHE A 80 -24.00 5.63 -2.03
CA PHE A 80 -24.76 5.41 -0.80
C PHE A 80 -26.19 4.91 -1.06
N ALA A 81 -26.78 5.22 -2.22
CA ALA A 81 -28.10 4.74 -2.60
C ALA A 81 -28.09 3.27 -3.08
N LEU A 82 -26.91 2.71 -3.41
CA LEU A 82 -26.79 1.31 -3.80
C LEU A 82 -27.15 0.38 -2.64
N LYS A 83 -27.84 -0.72 -2.96
CA LYS A 83 -27.92 -1.86 -2.05
C LYS A 83 -26.56 -2.55 -2.03
N PHE A 84 -25.73 -2.20 -1.05
CA PHE A 84 -24.39 -2.74 -0.89
C PHE A 84 -24.39 -3.89 0.13
N THR A 85 -23.97 -5.07 -0.32
CA THR A 85 -23.96 -6.30 0.48
C THR A 85 -22.55 -6.68 0.91
N LEU A 86 -22.44 -7.66 1.83
CA LEU A 86 -21.13 -8.20 2.20
C LEU A 86 -20.41 -8.84 1.01
N ASP A 87 -21.14 -9.45 0.06
CA ASP A 87 -20.54 -10.04 -1.13
C ASP A 87 -19.96 -8.97 -2.07
N ASP A 88 -20.63 -7.80 -2.18
CA ASP A 88 -20.09 -6.65 -2.92
C ASP A 88 -18.81 -6.11 -2.25
N ALA A 89 -18.81 -6.01 -0.92
CA ALA A 89 -17.65 -5.59 -0.15
C ALA A 89 -16.46 -6.56 -0.31
N ARG A 90 -16.72 -7.87 -0.21
CA ARG A 90 -15.75 -8.94 -0.46
C ARG A 90 -15.18 -8.88 -1.86
N PHE A 91 -16.03 -8.64 -2.87
CA PHE A 91 -15.57 -8.46 -4.24
C PHE A 91 -14.63 -7.25 -4.37
N CYS A 92 -15.01 -6.12 -3.78
CA CYS A 92 -14.19 -4.90 -3.79
C CYS A 92 -12.83 -5.14 -3.13
N ILE A 93 -12.79 -5.71 -1.92
CA ILE A 93 -11.56 -6.00 -1.18
C ILE A 93 -10.68 -7.04 -1.89
N ALA A 94 -11.27 -8.09 -2.48
CA ALA A 94 -10.53 -9.05 -3.27
C ALA A 94 -9.79 -8.35 -4.43
N LYS A 95 -10.51 -7.52 -5.20
CA LYS A 95 -9.94 -6.75 -6.30
C LYS A 95 -8.91 -5.72 -5.85
N GLU A 96 -9.04 -5.19 -4.64
CA GLU A 96 -8.10 -4.23 -4.05
C GLU A 96 -6.74 -4.86 -3.75
N HIS A 97 -6.72 -6.15 -3.42
CA HIS A 97 -5.50 -6.91 -3.11
C HIS A 97 -5.02 -7.78 -4.29
N GLY A 98 -5.56 -7.55 -5.49
CA GLY A 98 -5.12 -8.23 -6.72
C GLY A 98 -5.77 -9.59 -7.00
N TYR A 99 -6.70 -10.04 -6.17
CA TYR A 99 -7.49 -11.25 -6.45
C TYR A 99 -8.56 -10.96 -7.51
N LYS A 100 -8.95 -11.97 -8.29
CA LYS A 100 -10.03 -11.80 -9.28
C LYS A 100 -11.41 -11.74 -8.64
N ASN A 101 -11.61 -12.46 -7.56
CA ASN A 101 -12.89 -12.58 -6.84
C ASN A 101 -12.67 -13.19 -5.46
N TRP A 102 -13.75 -13.29 -4.67
CA TRP A 102 -13.68 -13.85 -3.32
C TRP A 102 -13.40 -15.36 -3.29
N GLN A 103 -13.77 -16.09 -4.33
CA GLN A 103 -13.47 -17.52 -4.41
C GLN A 103 -11.96 -17.79 -4.40
N GLU A 104 -11.16 -16.95 -5.06
CA GLU A 104 -9.69 -17.04 -4.98
C GLU A 104 -9.19 -16.74 -3.56
N VAL A 105 -9.76 -15.75 -2.87
CA VAL A 105 -9.43 -15.44 -1.46
C VAL A 105 -9.76 -16.61 -0.54
N ALA A 106 -10.91 -17.27 -0.73
CA ALA A 106 -11.31 -18.43 0.09
C ALA A 106 -10.41 -19.67 -0.12
N LEU A 107 -9.72 -19.73 -1.26
CA LEU A 107 -8.74 -20.78 -1.55
C LEU A 107 -7.33 -20.43 -1.06
N GLU A 108 -7.07 -19.17 -0.70
CA GLU A 108 -5.79 -18.71 -0.17
C GLU A 108 -5.42 -19.49 1.10
N LYS A 109 -4.17 -19.94 1.16
CA LYS A 109 -3.61 -20.68 2.29
C LYS A 109 -2.45 -19.95 2.96
N ASN A 110 -1.99 -18.86 2.35
CA ASN A 110 -0.96 -18.03 2.92
C ASN A 110 -1.50 -17.22 4.10
N ASN A 111 -0.60 -16.99 5.05
CA ASN A 111 -0.80 -16.02 6.11
C ASN A 111 -0.29 -14.65 5.65
N VAL A 112 -0.79 -13.61 6.30
CA VAL A 112 -0.19 -12.29 6.22
C VAL A 112 1.25 -12.42 6.72
N ASP A 113 2.21 -11.80 6.02
CA ASP A 113 3.59 -11.72 6.49
C ASP A 113 3.76 -10.45 7.33
N PRO A 114 3.64 -10.50 8.67
CA PRO A 114 3.69 -9.31 9.49
C PRO A 114 5.02 -8.56 9.37
N THR A 115 6.12 -9.26 9.05
CA THR A 115 7.44 -8.63 8.93
C THR A 115 7.51 -7.78 7.68
N PHE A 116 7.13 -8.36 6.54
CA PHE A 116 7.14 -7.66 5.27
C PHE A 116 6.12 -6.52 5.24
N GLU A 117 4.90 -6.78 5.71
CA GLU A 117 3.82 -5.79 5.68
C GLU A 117 4.12 -4.58 6.62
N SER A 118 4.70 -4.82 7.81
CA SER A 118 5.14 -3.73 8.69
C SER A 118 6.32 -2.93 8.11
N LEU A 119 7.20 -3.60 7.36
CA LEU A 119 8.33 -2.93 6.69
C LEU A 119 7.85 -2.01 5.55
N VAL A 120 6.83 -2.45 4.79
CA VAL A 120 6.16 -1.60 3.80
C VAL A 120 5.56 -0.36 4.48
N ASP A 121 4.85 -0.54 5.59
CA ASP A 121 4.23 0.57 6.31
C ASP A 121 5.28 1.54 6.87
N SER A 122 6.40 1.05 7.41
CA SER A 122 7.51 1.88 7.88
C SER A 122 8.15 2.68 6.74
N MET A 123 8.34 2.03 5.58
CA MET A 123 8.85 2.70 4.39
C MET A 123 7.92 3.81 3.91
N LEU A 124 6.62 3.54 3.85
CA LEU A 124 5.61 4.51 3.44
C LEU A 124 5.42 5.64 4.46
N ALA A 125 5.78 5.39 5.73
CA ALA A 125 5.88 6.41 6.76
C ALA A 125 7.14 7.30 6.64
N GLY A 126 8.06 6.97 5.73
CA GLY A 126 9.32 7.68 5.54
C GLY A 126 10.43 7.27 6.50
N ASP A 127 10.22 6.21 7.30
CA ASP A 127 11.21 5.68 8.25
C ASP A 127 12.27 4.85 7.51
N ILE A 128 13.22 5.55 6.90
CA ILE A 128 14.30 4.92 6.15
C ILE A 128 15.26 4.12 7.05
N ASP A 129 15.37 4.48 8.33
CA ASP A 129 16.29 3.83 9.26
C ASP A 129 15.81 2.41 9.58
N THR A 130 14.51 2.22 9.77
CA THR A 130 13.92 0.87 9.88
C THR A 130 14.19 0.02 8.62
N ILE A 131 14.18 0.61 7.43
CA ILE A 131 14.51 -0.11 6.17
C ILE A 131 15.99 -0.48 6.14
N LYS A 132 16.89 0.46 6.46
CA LYS A 132 18.34 0.20 6.52
C LYS A 132 18.67 -0.91 7.51
N ASP A 133 18.06 -0.87 8.69
CA ASP A 133 18.23 -1.90 9.71
C ASP A 133 17.68 -3.25 9.26
N ALA A 134 16.56 -3.30 8.52
CA ALA A 134 16.02 -4.54 7.99
C ALA A 134 16.94 -5.14 6.90
N VAL A 135 17.38 -4.33 5.94
CA VAL A 135 18.27 -4.74 4.83
C VAL A 135 19.64 -5.19 5.34
N SER A 136 20.18 -4.53 6.38
CA SER A 136 21.46 -4.94 6.97
C SER A 136 21.39 -6.32 7.65
N ARG A 137 20.22 -6.69 8.18
CA ARG A 137 19.97 -8.00 8.81
C ARG A 137 19.68 -9.09 7.79
N ASP A 138 18.94 -8.75 6.74
CA ASP A 138 18.65 -9.65 5.62
C ASP A 138 18.67 -8.89 4.29
N PRO A 139 19.79 -8.92 3.55
CA PRO A 139 19.89 -8.27 2.25
C PRO A 139 18.87 -8.77 1.22
N ASN A 140 18.34 -9.99 1.36
CA ASN A 140 17.37 -10.52 0.42
C ASN A 140 15.97 -9.89 0.56
N ILE A 141 15.72 -9.12 1.62
CA ILE A 141 14.42 -8.48 1.88
C ILE A 141 13.99 -7.54 0.74
N VAL A 142 14.95 -6.94 0.02
CA VAL A 142 14.67 -6.06 -1.13
C VAL A 142 14.11 -6.80 -2.34
N HIS A 143 14.30 -8.13 -2.39
CA HIS A 143 13.75 -9.03 -3.41
C HIS A 143 12.47 -9.73 -2.95
N GLN A 144 12.11 -9.64 -1.67
CA GLN A 144 10.90 -10.25 -1.15
C GLN A 144 9.66 -9.66 -1.84
N ARG A 145 8.70 -10.53 -2.12
CA ARG A 145 7.42 -10.17 -2.72
C ARG A 145 6.31 -10.35 -1.69
N SER A 146 5.35 -9.42 -1.68
CA SER A 146 4.14 -9.54 -0.87
C SER A 146 3.44 -10.87 -1.13
N SER A 147 2.80 -11.39 -0.09
CA SER A 147 1.97 -12.59 -0.16
C SER A 147 0.68 -12.35 -0.96
N TYR A 148 0.28 -11.10 -1.19
CA TYR A 148 -0.85 -10.77 -2.05
C TYR A 148 -0.56 -11.06 -3.54
N PRO A 149 -1.59 -11.34 -4.36
CA PRO A 149 -1.47 -11.60 -5.80
C PRO A 149 -0.72 -10.55 -6.61
N HIS A 150 -0.67 -9.28 -6.17
CA HIS A 150 0.17 -8.24 -6.78
C HIS A 150 1.65 -8.62 -6.80
N ARG A 151 2.11 -9.42 -5.83
CA ARG A 151 3.52 -9.85 -5.71
C ARG A 151 4.50 -8.68 -5.72
N ALA A 152 4.08 -7.51 -5.23
CA ALA A 152 4.86 -6.29 -5.18
C ALA A 152 6.07 -6.45 -4.24
N THR A 153 7.22 -5.89 -4.60
CA THR A 153 8.37 -5.74 -3.70
C THR A 153 8.34 -4.38 -3.01
N LEU A 154 9.24 -4.13 -2.06
CA LEU A 154 9.42 -2.79 -1.46
C LEU A 154 9.57 -1.71 -2.53
N LEU A 155 10.37 -1.97 -3.57
CA LEU A 155 10.57 -1.02 -4.67
C LEU A 155 9.25 -0.71 -5.40
N HIS A 156 8.36 -1.69 -5.60
CA HIS A 156 7.06 -1.45 -6.26
C HIS A 156 6.15 -0.54 -5.43
N TYR A 157 6.14 -0.69 -4.11
CA TYR A 157 5.34 0.18 -3.23
C TYR A 157 5.78 1.64 -3.30
N THR A 158 7.02 1.95 -3.72
CA THR A 158 7.47 3.34 -3.96
C THR A 158 6.76 4.02 -5.12
N GLY A 159 6.08 3.25 -5.99
CA GLY A 159 5.28 3.82 -7.07
C GLY A 159 3.97 4.46 -6.61
N SER A 160 3.49 4.14 -5.39
CA SER A 160 2.23 4.64 -4.83
C SER A 160 1.07 4.58 -5.83
N ASN A 161 0.95 3.46 -6.57
CA ASN A 161 -0.05 3.26 -7.62
C ASN A 161 -0.23 1.76 -7.89
N GLY A 162 -1.48 1.34 -8.08
CA GLY A 162 -1.83 -0.04 -8.43
C GLY A 162 -1.58 -1.07 -7.34
N VAL A 163 -1.32 -0.61 -6.12
CA VAL A 163 -1.31 -1.37 -4.87
C VAL A 163 -2.53 -0.99 -4.03
N GLU A 164 -2.65 -1.52 -2.82
CA GLU A 164 -3.77 -1.23 -1.93
C GLU A 164 -3.92 0.29 -1.69
N GLY A 165 -5.14 0.80 -1.77
CA GLY A 165 -5.44 2.23 -1.77
C GLY A 165 -4.92 2.97 -0.56
N TYR A 166 -5.01 2.36 0.62
CA TYR A 166 -4.47 2.92 1.86
C TYR A 166 -2.93 3.05 1.86
N ARG A 167 -2.23 2.35 0.95
CA ARG A 167 -0.78 2.42 0.77
C ARG A 167 -0.33 3.35 -0.35
N GLN A 168 -1.25 4.01 -1.06
CA GLN A 168 -0.92 5.01 -2.07
C GLN A 168 -0.57 6.37 -1.44
N VAL A 169 0.24 6.33 -0.38
CA VAL A 169 0.82 7.49 0.31
C VAL A 169 2.24 7.74 -0.19
N VAL A 170 2.75 8.96 0.00
CA VAL A 170 4.06 9.35 -0.54
C VAL A 170 4.93 10.00 0.55
N PRO A 171 5.97 9.33 1.05
CA PRO A 171 6.92 9.94 1.96
C PRO A 171 7.74 11.01 1.21
N LEU A 172 7.98 12.20 1.79
CA LEU A 172 8.71 13.26 1.08
C LEU A 172 10.21 12.94 0.87
N ASN A 173 10.75 11.95 1.57
CA ASN A 173 12.08 11.36 1.31
C ASN A 173 12.04 10.18 0.33
N LEU A 174 10.97 9.97 -0.44
CA LEU A 174 10.83 8.85 -1.38
C LEU A 174 12.04 8.62 -2.28
N ALA A 175 12.66 9.69 -2.79
CA ALA A 175 13.83 9.57 -3.65
C ALA A 175 15.07 9.00 -2.94
N GLU A 176 15.20 9.21 -1.62
CA GLU A 176 16.27 8.63 -0.80
C GLU A 176 15.99 7.15 -0.54
N ILE A 177 14.74 6.80 -0.24
CA ILE A 177 14.30 5.41 -0.08
C ILE A 177 14.56 4.61 -1.37
N VAL A 178 14.20 5.15 -2.54
CA VAL A 178 14.43 4.50 -3.83
C VAL A 178 15.93 4.34 -4.11
N ASP A 179 16.75 5.35 -3.83
CA ASP A 179 18.21 5.31 -4.01
C ASP A 179 18.80 4.17 -3.17
N PHE A 180 18.41 4.12 -1.89
CA PHE A 180 18.85 3.10 -0.96
C PHE A 180 18.44 1.68 -1.40
N LEU A 181 17.18 1.47 -1.78
CA LEU A 181 16.72 0.15 -2.23
C LEU A 181 17.46 -0.32 -3.49
N LEU A 182 17.70 0.57 -4.45
CA LEU A 182 18.45 0.26 -5.67
C LEU A 182 19.93 -0.02 -5.38
N GLU A 183 20.56 0.76 -4.49
CA GLU A 183 21.93 0.51 -4.01
C GLU A 183 22.05 -0.83 -3.28
N ALA A 184 21.03 -1.19 -2.51
CA ALA A 184 20.93 -2.47 -1.81
C ALA A 184 20.64 -3.67 -2.75
N GLY A 185 20.47 -3.43 -4.06
CA GLY A 185 20.31 -4.48 -5.07
C GLY A 185 18.88 -4.77 -5.50
N ALA A 186 17.88 -3.95 -5.13
CA ALA A 186 16.52 -4.13 -5.61
C ALA A 186 16.45 -4.16 -7.15
N ASP A 187 15.81 -5.18 -7.71
CA ASP A 187 15.69 -5.35 -9.16
C ASP A 187 14.62 -4.42 -9.73
N GLN A 188 15.06 -3.39 -10.47
CA GLN A 188 14.20 -2.42 -11.13
C GLN A 188 13.47 -2.94 -12.38
N ALA A 189 13.97 -4.03 -12.99
CA ALA A 189 13.34 -4.66 -14.16
C ALA A 189 12.26 -5.67 -13.76
N LEU A 190 12.22 -6.04 -12.48
CA LEU A 190 11.23 -6.93 -11.92
C LEU A 190 9.83 -6.34 -12.07
N LYS A 191 8.87 -7.18 -12.50
CA LYS A 191 7.46 -6.81 -12.61
C LYS A 191 6.63 -7.36 -11.45
N ALA A 192 5.72 -6.52 -10.95
CA ALA A 192 4.59 -6.91 -10.11
C ALA A 192 3.38 -7.24 -10.99
N ASN A 193 2.48 -8.08 -10.48
CA ASN A 193 1.21 -8.45 -11.13
C ASN A 193 0.16 -7.35 -10.97
N VAL A 194 0.55 -6.13 -11.30
CA VAL A 194 -0.28 -4.93 -11.28
C VAL A 194 -0.48 -4.50 -12.73
N TYR A 195 -1.72 -4.21 -13.12
CA TYR A 195 -2.10 -3.82 -14.49
C TYR A 195 -1.56 -4.73 -15.61
N GLY A 196 -1.41 -6.03 -15.34
CA GLY A 196 -0.89 -7.00 -16.32
C GLY A 196 0.64 -7.10 -16.38
N GLY A 197 1.37 -6.40 -15.51
CA GLY A 197 2.82 -6.52 -15.36
C GLY A 197 3.54 -5.18 -15.46
N CYS A 198 3.76 -4.53 -14.32
CA CYS A 198 4.46 -3.24 -14.24
C CYS A 198 5.69 -3.33 -13.34
N THR A 199 6.75 -2.66 -13.77
CA THR A 199 7.91 -2.33 -12.94
C THR A 199 7.56 -1.22 -11.95
N ALA A 200 8.35 -1.10 -10.88
CA ALA A 200 8.22 0.00 -9.93
C ALA A 200 8.28 1.38 -10.59
N ARG A 201 9.16 1.54 -11.58
CA ARG A 201 9.33 2.79 -12.32
C ARG A 201 8.10 3.14 -13.16
N GLU A 202 7.53 2.17 -13.88
CA GLU A 202 6.31 2.37 -14.67
C GLU A 202 5.12 2.78 -13.78
N LEU A 203 4.99 2.17 -12.60
CA LEU A 203 3.97 2.56 -11.61
C LEU A 203 4.17 3.99 -11.13
N MET A 204 5.41 4.35 -10.76
CA MET A 204 5.77 5.69 -10.31
C MET A 204 5.52 6.76 -11.38
N GLU A 205 5.93 6.51 -12.63
CA GLU A 205 5.81 7.48 -13.73
C GLU A 205 4.36 7.74 -14.14
N THR A 206 3.46 6.80 -13.86
CA THR A 206 2.01 6.92 -14.16
C THR A 206 1.18 7.31 -12.94
N SER A 207 1.80 7.50 -11.78
CA SER A 207 1.10 7.82 -10.54
C SER A 207 0.87 9.31 -10.36
N LYS A 208 -0.38 9.69 -10.00
CA LYS A 208 -0.70 11.06 -9.58
C LYS A 208 -0.06 11.41 -8.24
N HIS A 209 0.13 10.43 -7.34
CA HIS A 209 0.48 10.71 -5.94
C HIS A 209 1.91 11.28 -5.80
N PRO A 210 2.98 10.69 -6.38
CA PRO A 210 4.31 11.29 -6.35
C PRO A 210 4.40 12.62 -7.11
N TYR A 211 3.54 12.83 -8.12
CA TYR A 211 3.44 14.09 -8.85
C TYR A 211 2.88 15.20 -7.96
N GLU A 212 1.73 14.97 -7.31
CA GLU A 212 1.08 15.92 -6.39
C GLU A 212 1.92 16.19 -5.13
N ALA A 213 2.65 15.18 -4.65
CA ALA A 213 3.63 15.34 -3.58
C ALA A 213 4.87 16.18 -3.99
N GLY A 214 5.06 16.45 -5.29
CA GLY A 214 6.17 17.24 -5.80
C GLY A 214 7.52 16.51 -5.82
N VAL A 215 7.55 15.19 -5.60
CA VAL A 215 8.80 14.40 -5.48
C VAL A 215 9.18 13.66 -6.77
N ILE A 216 8.25 13.52 -7.72
CA ILE A 216 8.41 12.68 -8.93
C ILE A 216 9.70 12.95 -9.70
N LYS A 217 10.09 14.22 -9.91
CA LYS A 217 11.31 14.58 -10.65
C LYS A 217 12.58 14.07 -9.95
N LYS A 218 12.62 14.14 -8.62
CA LYS A 218 13.77 13.67 -7.83
C LYS A 218 13.89 12.16 -7.93
N VAL A 219 12.78 11.43 -7.84
CA VAL A 219 12.75 9.97 -7.99
C VAL A 219 13.16 9.54 -9.40
N GLN A 220 12.69 10.23 -10.44
CA GLN A 220 13.12 9.98 -11.82
C GLN A 220 14.62 10.17 -12.01
N MET A 221 15.23 11.17 -11.35
CA MET A 221 16.68 11.36 -11.36
C MET A 221 17.41 10.22 -10.63
N THR A 222 16.85 9.73 -9.51
CA THR A 222 17.38 8.56 -8.81
C THR A 222 17.47 7.34 -9.72
N TYR A 223 16.38 6.96 -10.40
CA TYR A 223 16.40 5.82 -11.33
C TYR A 223 17.45 5.96 -12.44
N LYS A 224 17.75 7.17 -12.91
CA LYS A 224 18.78 7.40 -13.95
C LYS A 224 20.20 7.08 -13.49
N LYS A 225 20.47 7.00 -12.18
CA LYS A 225 21.78 6.61 -11.65
C LYS A 225 22.05 5.11 -11.82
N TYR A 226 21.00 4.30 -11.92
CA TYR A 226 21.05 2.85 -11.98
C TYR A 226 20.56 2.38 -13.35
N PRO A 227 21.40 2.31 -14.39
CA PRO A 227 20.97 1.81 -15.69
C PRO A 227 20.56 0.34 -15.60
N THR A 228 19.45 -0.01 -16.26
CA THR A 228 18.97 -1.39 -16.50
C THR A 228 19.85 -2.13 -17.48
#